data_AF-G3NCK5-F1
#
_entry.id   AF-G3NCK5-F1
#
_cell.length_a   1.000
_cell.length_b   1.000
_cell.length_c   1.000
_cell.angle_alpha   90.00
_cell.angle_beta   90.00
_cell.angle_gamma   90.00
#
_symmetry.space_group_name_H-M   'P 1'
#
loop_
_entity.id
_entity.type
_entity.pdbx_description
1 polymer ?
#
loop_
_entity_poly.entity_id
_entity_poly.type
_entity_poly.pdbx_seq_one_letter_code
_entity_poly.pdbx_strand_id
1 'polypeptide(L)'
;SYRGAANKSGSPEAKRARADGGQAAVEDWYSPPVLPQQPCEYWLHEDCGIWSAGVFLVKGKVYGLEEAVRAAQETRCSACSHHGATLGCFSKGCANKYHYRCAVASADCELIEENFSMKCKKHKNRTLRAPPGKRREDR
;
A
#
# COMPACT_ATOMS: atom_id res chain seq x y z
N SER A 1 20.39 67.14 -20.91
CA SER A 1 19.19 67.87 -21.34
C SER A 1 17.97 66.95 -21.29
N TYR A 2 16.79 67.51 -20.96
CA TYR A 2 15.41 67.02 -21.15
C TYR A 2 14.86 65.77 -20.40
N ARG A 3 13.94 66.08 -19.48
CA ARG A 3 12.69 65.47 -18.94
C ARG A 3 12.05 64.20 -19.56
N GLY A 4 11.42 63.42 -18.64
CA GLY A 4 10.04 62.82 -18.70
C GLY A 4 9.90 61.43 -19.38
N ALA A 5 9.02 60.48 -19.02
CA ALA A 5 8.00 60.25 -17.98
C ALA A 5 7.51 58.76 -18.05
N ALA A 6 6.99 58.20 -16.94
CA ALA A 6 6.02 57.06 -16.72
C ALA A 6 6.17 55.73 -17.52
N ASN A 7 5.81 54.51 -17.06
CA ASN A 7 4.68 54.05 -16.23
C ASN A 7 4.92 52.62 -15.66
N LYS A 8 4.08 52.25 -14.70
CA LYS A 8 4.00 51.15 -13.71
C LYS A 8 3.83 49.73 -14.27
N SER A 9 4.32 48.73 -13.52
CA SER A 9 3.50 47.68 -12.87
C SER A 9 4.38 46.67 -12.13
N GLY A 10 4.41 46.75 -10.79
CA GLY A 10 4.97 45.72 -9.92
C GLY A 10 3.91 45.30 -8.90
N SER A 11 3.46 44.05 -8.96
CA SER A 11 2.80 43.35 -7.86
C SER A 11 3.89 42.67 -7.02
N PRO A 12 3.77 42.48 -5.68
CA PRO A 12 2.61 41.83 -5.04
C PRO A 12 2.20 42.39 -3.66
N GLU A 13 0.97 42.08 -3.23
CA GLU A 13 0.54 42.24 -1.83
C GLU A 13 -0.04 40.92 -1.31
N ALA A 14 0.66 40.29 -0.35
CA ALA A 14 0.11 39.31 0.55
C ALA A 14 -0.10 40.00 1.91
N LYS A 15 -1.33 40.44 2.18
CA LYS A 15 -1.72 41.03 3.45
C LYS A 15 -2.13 39.93 4.44
N ARG A 16 -1.37 39.83 5.54
CA ARG A 16 -1.65 38.97 6.70
C ARG A 16 -2.97 39.37 7.36
N ALA A 17 -3.78 38.38 7.74
CA ALA A 17 -4.95 38.60 8.58
C ALA A 17 -4.55 38.67 10.07
N ARG A 18 -5.17 39.60 10.80
CA ARG A 18 -5.08 39.72 12.27
C ARG A 18 -6.00 38.70 12.94
N ALA A 19 -5.59 38.21 14.11
CA ALA A 19 -6.45 37.51 15.05
C ALA A 19 -7.04 38.51 16.06
N ASP A 20 -8.34 38.42 16.31
CA ASP A 20 -8.98 38.95 17.51
C ASP A 20 -10.12 38.02 17.95
N GLY A 21 -10.26 37.86 19.26
CA GLY A 21 -11.07 36.81 19.89
C GLY A 21 -12.54 37.17 20.13
N GLY A 22 -13.27 36.20 20.69
CA GLY A 22 -14.62 36.37 21.24
C GLY A 22 -15.65 35.44 20.61
N GLN A 23 -16.12 34.47 21.39
CA GLN A 23 -17.14 33.49 21.00
C GLN A 23 -18.51 34.15 20.76
N ALA A 24 -19.14 33.83 19.63
CA ALA A 24 -20.59 33.77 19.49
C ALA A 24 -20.90 32.52 18.65
N ALA A 25 -21.58 31.56 19.27
CA ALA A 25 -22.08 30.37 18.58
C ALA A 25 -23.12 30.82 17.55
N VAL A 26 -22.71 30.92 16.29
CA VAL A 26 -23.67 30.96 15.19
C VAL A 26 -24.19 29.53 15.07
N GLU A 27 -25.48 29.32 15.32
CA GLU A 27 -26.12 28.06 14.97
C GLU A 27 -26.00 27.91 13.45
N ASP A 28 -25.15 26.97 13.03
CA ASP A 28 -24.93 26.60 11.64
C ASP A 28 -26.18 25.87 11.13
N TRP A 29 -27.18 26.65 10.69
CA TRP A 29 -28.48 26.16 10.21
C TRP A 29 -28.41 25.32 8.93
N TYR A 30 -27.21 25.00 8.46
CA TYR A 30 -26.99 24.18 7.29
C TYR A 30 -25.89 23.17 7.56
N SER A 31 -26.28 21.96 7.99
CA SER A 31 -25.41 20.79 7.89
C SER A 31 -25.53 20.21 6.47
N PRO A 32 -24.48 20.25 5.65
CA PRO A 32 -24.48 19.59 4.34
C PRO A 32 -24.71 18.08 4.54
N PRO A 33 -25.47 17.41 3.66
CA PRO A 33 -25.60 15.96 3.72
C PRO A 33 -24.21 15.32 3.59
N VAL A 34 -23.87 14.46 4.57
CA VAL A 34 -22.65 13.65 4.51
C VAL A 34 -22.83 12.66 3.36
N LEU A 35 -22.26 12.98 2.20
CA LEU A 35 -22.21 12.06 1.08
C LEU A 35 -21.41 10.82 1.52
N PRO A 36 -21.83 9.60 1.13
CA PRO A 36 -21.01 8.43 1.29
C PRO A 36 -19.62 8.74 0.74
N GLN A 37 -18.58 8.48 1.53
CA GLN A 37 -17.20 8.65 1.08
C GLN A 37 -17.05 7.88 -0.23
N GLN A 38 -16.67 8.59 -1.29
CA GLN A 38 -16.43 7.99 -2.61
C GLN A 38 -15.53 6.75 -2.43
N PRO A 39 -15.82 5.62 -3.08
CA PRO A 39 -14.97 4.44 -2.96
C PRO A 39 -13.56 4.81 -3.44
N CYS A 40 -12.55 4.53 -2.61
CA CYS A 40 -11.15 4.72 -2.97
C CYS A 40 -10.81 3.80 -4.16
N GLU A 41 -10.50 4.39 -5.31
CA GLU A 41 -10.07 3.66 -6.50
C GLU A 41 -8.54 3.46 -6.46
N TYR A 42 -8.09 2.22 -6.63
CA TYR A 42 -6.67 1.85 -6.64
C TYR A 42 -6.26 1.26 -7.99
N TRP A 43 -5.18 1.79 -8.56
CA TRP A 43 -4.58 1.30 -9.81
C TRP A 43 -3.31 0.51 -9.51
N LEU A 44 -3.30 -0.76 -9.90
CA LEU A 44 -2.23 -1.70 -9.59
C LEU A 44 -1.90 -2.52 -10.85
N HIS A 45 -0.69 -3.07 -10.92
CA HIS A 45 -0.41 -4.12 -11.90
C HIS A 45 -1.19 -5.38 -11.54
N GLU A 46 -1.68 -6.09 -12.55
CA GLU A 46 -2.44 -7.34 -12.41
C GLU A 46 -1.73 -8.34 -11.50
N ASP A 47 -0.47 -8.69 -11.81
CA ASP A 47 0.31 -9.61 -11.00
C ASP A 47 0.53 -9.11 -9.56
N CYS A 48 0.67 -7.80 -9.37
CA CYS A 48 0.81 -7.26 -8.02
C CYS A 48 -0.45 -7.52 -7.20
N GLY A 49 -1.64 -7.39 -7.78
CA GLY A 49 -2.91 -7.70 -7.11
C GLY A 49 -3.05 -9.20 -6.82
N ILE A 50 -2.80 -10.04 -7.82
CA ILE A 50 -2.94 -11.50 -7.73
C ILE A 50 -2.02 -12.10 -6.65
N TRP A 51 -0.77 -11.63 -6.59
CA TRP A 51 0.24 -12.14 -5.67
C TRP A 51 0.27 -11.41 -4.31
N SER A 52 -0.61 -10.44 -4.09
CA SER A 52 -0.68 -9.73 -2.81
C SER A 52 -1.29 -10.61 -1.72
N ALA A 53 -0.60 -10.71 -0.58
CA ALA A 53 -1.14 -11.43 0.57
C ALA A 53 -2.43 -10.77 1.08
N GLY A 54 -3.49 -11.57 1.24
CA GLY A 54 -4.78 -11.09 1.74
C GLY A 54 -5.73 -10.56 0.68
N VAL A 55 -5.32 -10.50 -0.59
CA VAL A 55 -6.21 -10.16 -1.72
C VAL A 55 -6.80 -11.44 -2.29
N PHE A 56 -8.12 -11.47 -2.48
CA PHE A 56 -8.81 -12.63 -3.05
C PHE A 56 -10.01 -12.22 -3.89
N LEU A 57 -10.30 -13.03 -4.92
CA LEU A 57 -11.43 -12.85 -5.83
C LEU A 57 -12.52 -13.88 -5.52
N VAL A 58 -13.72 -13.41 -5.20
CA VAL A 58 -14.89 -14.27 -4.91
C VAL A 58 -16.07 -13.79 -5.73
N LYS A 59 -16.60 -14.66 -6.59
CA LYS A 59 -17.76 -14.36 -7.46
C LYS A 59 -17.61 -13.04 -8.24
N GLY A 60 -16.41 -12.78 -8.78
CA GLY A 60 -16.11 -11.56 -9.54
C GLY A 60 -15.89 -10.30 -8.70
N LYS A 61 -15.82 -10.41 -7.36
CA LYS A 61 -15.53 -9.29 -6.45
C LYS A 61 -14.19 -9.46 -5.76
N VAL A 62 -13.39 -8.39 -5.73
CA VAL A 62 -12.07 -8.35 -5.08
C VAL A 62 -12.25 -7.90 -3.62
N TYR A 63 -11.54 -8.56 -2.72
CA TYR A 63 -11.53 -8.27 -1.28
C TYR A 63 -10.10 -8.12 -0.78
N GLY A 64 -9.92 -7.38 0.32
CA GLY A 64 -8.62 -7.21 0.99
C GLY A 64 -7.65 -6.25 0.28
N LEU A 65 -8.10 -5.58 -0.79
CA LEU A 65 -7.26 -4.73 -1.63
C LEU A 65 -6.79 -3.48 -0.89
N GLU A 66 -7.71 -2.79 -0.22
CA GLU A 66 -7.41 -1.58 0.53
C GLU A 66 -6.43 -1.86 1.66
N GLU A 67 -6.61 -2.97 2.38
CA GLU A 67 -5.71 -3.41 3.43
C GLU A 67 -4.33 -3.76 2.88
N ALA A 68 -4.27 -4.46 1.75
CA ALA A 68 -3.01 -4.79 1.08
C ALA A 68 -2.26 -3.53 0.63
N VAL A 69 -2.95 -2.55 0.04
CA VAL A 69 -2.36 -1.27 -0.38
C VAL A 69 -1.83 -0.50 0.83
N ARG A 70 -2.64 -0.37 1.89
CA ARG A 70 -2.23 0.30 3.13
C ARG A 70 -1.01 -0.37 3.77
N ALA A 71 -0.99 -1.70 3.84
CA ALA A 71 0.16 -2.44 4.34
C ALA A 71 1.41 -2.25 3.46
N ALA A 72 1.23 -2.19 2.14
CA ALA A 72 2.32 -1.99 1.19
C ALA A 72 3.04 -0.64 1.39
N GLN A 73 2.31 0.41 1.78
CA GLN A 73 2.88 1.75 2.03
C GLN A 73 3.98 1.74 3.08
N GLU A 74 3.88 0.86 4.07
CA GLU A 74 4.86 0.72 5.16
C GLU A 74 5.85 -0.43 4.94
N THR A 75 5.60 -1.29 3.95
CA THR A 75 6.38 -2.51 3.75
C THR A 75 7.52 -2.32 2.74
N ARG A 76 8.76 -2.47 3.21
CA ARG A 76 9.96 -2.39 2.36
C ARG A 76 10.29 -3.73 1.68
N CYS A 77 10.62 -3.64 0.40
CA CYS A 77 11.12 -4.77 -0.38
C CYS A 77 12.50 -5.21 0.10
N SER A 78 12.69 -6.51 0.29
CA SER A 78 13.97 -7.10 0.72
C SER A 78 15.02 -7.15 -0.39
N ALA A 79 14.64 -6.87 -1.64
CA ALA A 79 15.55 -6.82 -2.79
C ALA A 79 15.98 -5.39 -3.15
N CYS A 80 15.03 -4.45 -3.29
CA CYS A 80 15.31 -3.07 -3.71
C CYS A 80 15.18 -2.03 -2.59
N SER A 81 14.79 -2.42 -1.38
CA SER A 81 14.64 -1.55 -0.20
C SER A 81 13.60 -0.42 -0.30
N HIS A 82 12.87 -0.30 -1.41
CA HIS A 82 11.75 0.63 -1.57
C HIS A 82 10.44 0.09 -0.98
N HIS A 83 9.52 0.98 -0.60
CA HIS A 83 8.18 0.64 -0.10
C HIS A 83 7.28 0.07 -1.23
N GLY A 84 6.13 -0.49 -0.87
CA GLY A 84 5.15 -1.03 -1.81
C GLY A 84 5.22 -2.56 -1.99
N ALA A 85 5.98 -3.27 -1.16
CA ALA A 85 6.11 -4.72 -1.26
C ALA A 85 4.90 -5.43 -0.64
N THR A 86 4.16 -6.20 -1.45
CA THR A 86 2.97 -6.94 -1.01
C THR A 86 3.16 -8.46 -0.97
N LEU A 87 4.17 -8.98 -1.67
CA LEU A 87 4.42 -10.41 -1.77
C LEU A 87 5.34 -10.88 -0.65
N GLY A 88 4.82 -11.72 0.25
CA GLY A 88 5.55 -12.23 1.41
C GLY A 88 5.98 -13.68 1.28
N CYS A 89 7.12 -14.01 1.89
CA CYS A 89 7.53 -15.40 2.00
C CYS A 89 6.53 -16.20 2.86
N PHE A 90 6.06 -17.33 2.36
CA PHE A 90 5.06 -18.19 2.99
C PHE A 90 5.58 -18.92 4.26
N SER A 91 6.90 -18.98 4.46
CA SER A 91 7.47 -19.62 5.65
C SER A 91 7.07 -18.85 6.91
N LYS A 92 6.52 -19.56 7.90
CA LYS A 92 6.09 -19.01 9.19
C LYS A 92 7.21 -18.18 9.84
N GLY A 93 6.89 -16.96 10.25
CA GLY A 93 7.81 -16.03 10.90
C GLY A 93 8.83 -15.35 9.97
N CYS A 94 8.77 -15.58 8.65
CA CYS A 94 9.66 -14.90 7.72
C CYS A 94 9.20 -13.45 7.48
N ALA A 95 10.07 -12.50 7.83
CA ALA A 95 9.82 -11.07 7.59
C ALA A 95 10.10 -10.64 6.14
N ASN A 96 10.69 -11.49 5.29
CA ASN A 96 11.04 -11.11 3.93
C ASN A 96 9.76 -10.83 3.10
N LYS A 97 9.76 -9.65 2.48
CA LYS A 97 8.69 -9.11 1.64
C LYS A 97 9.32 -8.58 0.35
N TYR A 98 8.65 -8.73 -0.78
CA TYR A 98 9.17 -8.35 -2.09
C TYR A 98 8.06 -7.69 -2.92
N HIS A 99 8.45 -6.87 -3.89
CA HIS A 99 7.58 -6.62 -5.04
C HIS A 99 7.50 -7.90 -5.88
N TYR A 100 6.38 -8.12 -6.56
CA TYR A 100 6.24 -9.23 -7.51
C TYR A 100 7.39 -9.24 -8.53
N ARG A 101 7.62 -8.11 -9.22
CA ARG A 101 8.72 -7.96 -10.20
C ARG A 101 10.09 -8.22 -9.60
N CYS A 102 10.34 -7.79 -8.36
CA CYS A 102 11.61 -8.07 -7.68
C CYS A 102 11.78 -9.56 -7.38
N ALA A 103 10.72 -10.25 -6.98
CA ALA A 103 10.76 -11.69 -6.73
C ALA A 103 11.01 -12.46 -8.03
N VAL A 104 10.34 -12.09 -9.13
CA VAL A 104 10.54 -12.71 -10.46
C VAL A 104 11.96 -12.48 -10.99
N ALA A 105 12.49 -11.25 -10.85
CA ALA A 105 13.84 -10.93 -11.30
C ALA A 105 14.94 -11.60 -10.43
N SER A 106 14.61 -11.97 -9.20
CA SER A 106 15.55 -12.62 -8.29
C SER A 106 15.61 -14.13 -8.56
N ALA A 107 16.74 -14.63 -9.06
CA ALA A 107 16.96 -16.07 -9.26
C ALA A 107 16.77 -16.91 -7.97
N ASP A 108 16.90 -16.28 -6.81
CA ASP A 108 16.82 -16.94 -5.51
C ASP A 108 15.42 -17.03 -4.93
N CYS A 109 14.41 -16.42 -5.54
CA CYS A 109 13.02 -16.59 -5.12
C CYS A 109 12.38 -17.79 -5.85
N GLU A 110 11.34 -18.35 -5.27
CA GLU A 110 10.51 -19.40 -5.85
C GLU A 110 9.05 -18.97 -5.70
N LEU A 111 8.37 -18.80 -6.83
CA LEU A 111 6.96 -18.48 -6.91
C LEU A 111 6.20 -19.76 -7.21
N ILE A 112 5.17 -20.07 -6.42
CA ILE A 112 4.35 -21.27 -6.51
C ILE A 112 2.99 -20.85 -7.04
N GLU A 113 2.77 -21.02 -8.35
CA GLU A 113 1.58 -20.53 -9.05
C GLU A 113 0.30 -21.27 -8.65
N GLU A 114 0.42 -22.54 -8.23
CA GLU A 114 -0.69 -23.39 -7.79
C GLU A 114 -1.51 -22.77 -6.64
N ASN A 115 -0.87 -21.95 -5.81
CA ASN A 115 -1.50 -21.31 -4.64
C ASN A 115 -1.08 -19.85 -4.44
N PHE A 116 -0.49 -19.22 -5.45
CA PHE A 116 0.00 -17.83 -5.42
C PHE A 116 0.90 -17.50 -4.21
N SER A 117 1.73 -18.44 -3.78
CA SER A 117 2.65 -18.25 -2.64
C SER A 117 4.10 -18.15 -3.08
N MET A 118 4.96 -17.48 -2.28
CA MET A 118 6.40 -17.44 -2.58
C MET A 118 7.27 -18.00 -1.45
N LYS A 119 8.43 -18.54 -1.81
CA LYS A 119 9.55 -18.79 -0.90
C LYS A 119 10.73 -17.90 -1.28
N CYS A 120 11.26 -17.18 -0.30
CA CYS A 120 12.48 -16.41 -0.49
C CYS A 120 13.71 -17.32 -0.53
N LYS A 121 14.87 -16.75 -0.87
CA LYS A 121 16.16 -17.46 -0.90
C LYS A 121 16.52 -18.27 0.34
N LYS A 122 16.10 -17.80 1.52
CA LYS A 122 16.33 -18.49 2.80
C LYS A 122 15.46 -19.76 2.95
N HIS A 123 14.38 -19.89 2.18
CA HIS A 123 13.35 -20.90 2.36
C HIS A 123 13.04 -21.75 1.10
N LYS A 124 13.54 -21.38 -0.08
CA LYS A 124 13.38 -22.12 -1.35
C LYS A 124 13.65 -23.63 -1.21
N ASN A 125 14.70 -24.01 -0.48
CA ASN A 125 15.09 -25.43 -0.32
C ASN A 125 14.51 -26.15 0.90
N ARG A 126 13.61 -25.51 1.66
CA ARG A 126 12.84 -26.19 2.70
C ARG A 126 11.59 -26.75 2.03
N THR A 127 11.75 -27.87 1.34
CA THR A 127 10.63 -28.78 1.11
C THR A 127 10.00 -29.04 2.48
N LEU A 128 8.67 -28.96 2.55
CA LEU A 128 7.92 -29.21 3.77
C LEU A 128 8.25 -30.64 4.20
N ARG A 129 9.25 -30.83 5.06
CA ARG A 129 9.44 -32.09 5.74
C ARG A 129 8.22 -32.23 6.64
N ALA A 130 7.25 -33.03 6.19
CA ALA A 130 6.22 -33.53 7.05
C ALA A 130 6.89 -34.09 8.32
N PRO A 131 6.47 -33.71 9.53
CA PRO A 131 6.96 -34.36 10.73
C PRO A 131 6.65 -35.87 10.61
N PRO A 132 7.55 -36.78 11.04
CA PRO A 132 7.25 -38.20 11.02
C PRO A 132 6.01 -38.43 11.90
N GLY A 133 4.90 -38.79 11.26
CA GLY A 133 3.66 -39.09 11.95
C GLY A 133 3.90 -40.26 12.89
N LYS A 134 3.80 -40.02 14.20
CA LYS A 134 3.74 -41.10 15.18
C LYS A 134 2.37 -41.76 15.01
N ARG A 135 2.34 -42.91 14.32
CA ARG A 135 1.21 -43.83 14.34
C ARG A 135 0.99 -44.22 15.81
N ARG A 136 -0.12 -43.80 16.39
CA ARG A 136 -0.60 -44.38 17.65
C ARG A 136 -1.32 -45.67 17.25
N GLU A 137 -0.77 -46.80 17.65
CA GLU A 137 -1.48 -48.08 17.63
C GLU A 137 -2.50 -48.02 18.78
N ASP A 138 -3.79 -47.93 18.46
CA ASP A 138 -4.88 -48.16 19.41
C ASP A 138 -5.00 -49.68 19.66
N ARG A 139 -5.06 -50.06 20.94
CA ARG A 139 -5.28 -51.43 21.44
C ARG A 139 -6.73 -51.60 21.86
#